data_AF-A0A380FDN2-F1
#
_entry.id   AF-A0A380FDN2-F1
#
_cell.length_a   1.000
_cell.length_b   1.000
_cell.length_c   1.000
_cell.angle_alpha   90.00
_cell.angle_beta   90.00
_cell.angle_gamma   90.00
#
_symmetry.space_group_name_H-M   'P 1'
#
loop_
_entity.id
_entity.type
_entity.pdbx_description
1 polymer ?
#
loop_
_entity_poly.entity_id
_entity_poly.type
_entity_poly.pdbx_seq_one_letter_code
_entity_poly.pdbx_strand_id
1 'polypeptide(L)'
;MYVKKCYGKNLATGEKVEVGEAVGTIAAQSIGEPGTQLTMRTFHTGGVAGSDITQGLPRIQEIFEARNPKGQAIITEIEGVVDDIKLAKDRQQEIVIKGANETRSYLASGTSRLKVEIGQSVERGEVLTEGSIEPKKLLISIRFKCN
;
A
#
# COMPACT_ATOMS: atom_id res chain seq x y z
N MET A 1 -15.13 -26.24 -3.69
CA MET A 1 -15.96 -26.40 -2.46
C MET A 1 -15.83 -25.22 -1.46
N TYR A 2 -14.83 -24.34 -1.54
CA TYR A 2 -14.66 -23.21 -0.59
C TYR A 2 -15.39 -21.89 -0.94
N VAL A 3 -15.94 -21.75 -2.16
CA VAL A 3 -16.48 -20.45 -2.62
C VAL A 3 -17.82 -20.10 -1.95
N LYS A 4 -18.72 -21.06 -1.72
CA LYS A 4 -20.11 -20.74 -1.27
C LYS A 4 -20.20 -20.17 0.15
N LYS A 5 -19.38 -20.66 1.10
CA LYS A 5 -19.35 -20.13 2.48
C LYS A 5 -18.60 -18.80 2.59
N CYS A 6 -17.54 -18.60 1.81
CA CYS A 6 -16.73 -17.37 1.87
C CYS A 6 -17.29 -16.22 1.02
N TYR A 7 -17.92 -16.52 -0.13
CA TYR A 7 -18.53 -15.52 -1.02
C TYR A 7 -19.90 -15.05 -0.49
N GLY A 8 -20.66 -15.95 0.14
CA GLY A 8 -21.92 -15.61 0.79
C GLY A 8 -23.06 -15.37 -0.19
N LYS A 9 -23.37 -14.10 -0.48
CA LYS A 9 -24.59 -13.67 -1.17
C LYS A 9 -24.29 -13.24 -2.61
N ASN A 10 -25.08 -13.73 -3.55
CA ASN A 10 -25.11 -13.22 -4.91
C ASN A 10 -25.80 -11.84 -4.92
N LEU A 11 -25.08 -10.81 -5.37
CA LEU A 11 -25.57 -9.43 -5.37
C LEU A 11 -26.58 -9.14 -6.48
N ALA A 12 -26.67 -9.99 -7.50
CA ALA A 12 -27.64 -9.84 -8.60
C ALA A 12 -29.02 -10.40 -8.25
N THR A 13 -29.07 -11.56 -7.57
CA THR A 13 -30.34 -12.24 -7.24
C THR A 13 -30.77 -12.05 -5.79
N GLY A 14 -29.84 -11.67 -4.91
CA GLY A 14 -30.11 -11.54 -3.48
C GLY A 14 -30.11 -12.87 -2.72
N GLU A 15 -29.78 -13.99 -3.35
CA GLU A 15 -29.77 -15.31 -2.72
C GLU A 15 -28.34 -15.79 -2.45
N LYS A 16 -28.17 -16.97 -1.82
CA LYS A 16 -26.83 -17.55 -1.60
C LYS A 16 -26.26 -18.02 -2.93
N VAL A 17 -24.97 -17.74 -3.16
CA VAL A 17 -24.29 -18.10 -4.41
C VAL A 17 -24.37 -19.60 -4.67
N GLU A 18 -24.56 -20.00 -5.93
CA GLU A 18 -24.65 -21.41 -6.29
C GLU A 18 -23.31 -22.00 -6.70
N VAL A 19 -23.20 -23.33 -6.60
CA VAL A 19 -21.98 -24.02 -7.04
C VAL A 19 -21.98 -24.05 -8.55
N GLY A 20 -20.95 -23.46 -9.16
CA GLY A 20 -20.84 -23.32 -10.63
C GLY A 20 -21.10 -21.92 -11.15
N GLU A 21 -21.46 -20.97 -10.27
CA GLU A 21 -21.63 -19.59 -10.66
C GLU A 21 -20.30 -18.92 -11.05
N ALA A 22 -20.28 -18.20 -12.17
CA ALA A 22 -19.08 -17.57 -12.75
C ALA A 22 -18.67 -16.28 -12.02
N VAL A 23 -18.49 -16.35 -10.70
CA VAL A 23 -18.19 -15.21 -9.82
C VAL A 23 -16.93 -14.42 -10.22
N GLY A 24 -15.96 -15.07 -10.87
CA GLY A 24 -14.74 -14.41 -11.36
C GLY A 24 -15.00 -13.42 -12.49
N THR A 25 -15.86 -13.79 -13.45
CA THR A 25 -16.23 -12.92 -14.58
C THR A 25 -17.07 -11.74 -14.10
N ILE A 26 -18.03 -12.00 -13.20
CA ILE A 26 -18.88 -10.98 -12.58
C ILE A 26 -18.02 -9.95 -11.84
N ALA A 27 -17.05 -10.41 -11.04
CA ALA A 27 -16.14 -9.53 -10.32
C ALA A 27 -15.24 -8.70 -11.26
N ALA A 28 -14.70 -9.32 -12.31
CA ALA A 28 -13.85 -8.63 -13.29
C ALA A 28 -14.59 -7.51 -14.03
N GLN A 29 -15.83 -7.76 -14.50
CA GLN A 29 -16.66 -6.74 -15.15
C GLN A 29 -17.09 -5.63 -14.18
N SER A 30 -17.47 -6.00 -12.95
CA SER A 30 -17.90 -5.05 -11.92
C SER A 30 -16.80 -4.04 -11.55
N ILE A 31 -15.52 -4.41 -11.70
CA ILE A 31 -14.37 -3.51 -11.50
C ILE A 31 -14.02 -2.78 -12.81
N GLY A 32 -14.13 -3.47 -13.95
CA GLY A 32 -13.75 -2.95 -15.27
C GLY A 32 -14.66 -1.86 -15.83
N GLU A 33 -15.99 -2.01 -15.71
CA GLU A 33 -16.97 -1.06 -16.27
C GLU A 33 -16.91 0.34 -15.62
N PRO A 34 -16.76 0.48 -14.30
CA PRO A 34 -16.48 1.79 -13.69
C PRO A 34 -15.11 2.34 -14.08
N GLY A 35 -14.13 1.47 -14.38
CA GLY A 35 -12.77 1.86 -14.79
C GLY A 35 -12.76 2.68 -16.09
N THR A 36 -13.49 2.25 -17.12
CA THR A 36 -13.66 3.03 -18.36
C THR A 36 -14.37 4.37 -18.14
N GLN A 37 -15.22 4.48 -17.11
CA GLN A 37 -15.85 5.75 -16.75
C GLN A 37 -14.88 6.69 -16.01
N LEU A 38 -13.97 6.14 -15.21
CA LEU A 38 -12.94 6.91 -14.51
C LEU A 38 -11.91 7.50 -15.47
N THR A 39 -11.51 6.78 -16.52
CA THR A 39 -10.58 7.32 -17.54
C THR A 39 -11.15 8.52 -18.28
N MET A 40 -12.46 8.52 -18.60
CA MET A 40 -13.11 9.63 -19.30
C MET A 40 -13.18 10.93 -18.48
N ARG A 41 -13.23 10.86 -17.14
CA ARG A 41 -13.22 12.05 -16.26
C ARG A 41 -11.83 12.63 -16.00
N THR A 42 -10.78 11.81 -16.06
CA THR A 42 -9.39 12.27 -15.88
C THR A 42 -8.83 13.08 -17.05
N PHE A 43 -9.35 12.92 -18.27
CA PHE A 43 -8.85 13.65 -19.46
C PHE A 43 -9.56 14.98 -19.75
N HIS A 44 -10.76 15.22 -19.20
CA HIS A 44 -11.52 16.46 -19.43
C HIS A 44 -11.39 17.50 -18.31
N THR A 45 -10.84 17.11 -17.16
CA THR A 45 -10.52 18.03 -16.06
C THR A 45 -9.04 18.39 -16.12
N GLY A 46 -8.65 19.11 -17.18
CA GLY A 46 -7.29 19.61 -17.33
C GLY A 46 -6.91 20.54 -16.17
N GLY A 47 -5.80 20.23 -15.50
CA GLY A 47 -5.07 21.19 -14.67
C GLY A 47 -5.67 21.50 -13.30
N VAL A 48 -5.37 20.66 -12.31
CA VAL A 48 -5.23 21.14 -10.91
C VAL A 48 -3.87 20.69 -10.38
N ALA A 49 -2.93 21.63 -10.41
CA ALA A 49 -1.68 21.53 -9.69
C ALA A 49 -2.00 21.53 -8.18
N GLY A 50 -2.14 20.34 -7.60
CA GLY A 50 -2.44 20.18 -6.19
C GLY A 50 -2.34 18.73 -5.78
N SER A 51 -1.13 18.30 -5.40
CA SER A 51 -0.84 17.24 -4.43
C SER A 51 -1.88 16.10 -4.25
N ASP A 52 -2.29 15.38 -5.30
CA ASP A 52 -2.69 13.96 -5.21
C ASP A 52 -3.15 13.41 -6.57
N ILE A 53 -2.22 13.08 -7.45
CA ILE A 53 -2.54 12.52 -8.79
C ILE A 53 -2.95 11.02 -8.70
N THR A 54 -2.96 10.41 -7.50
CA THR A 54 -3.28 8.98 -7.32
C THR A 54 -4.78 8.69 -7.07
N GLN A 55 -5.69 9.64 -7.27
CA GLN A 55 -7.12 9.47 -6.95
C GLN A 55 -7.98 8.87 -8.10
N GLY A 56 -7.39 8.11 -9.03
CA GLY A 56 -8.10 7.60 -10.22
C GLY A 56 -7.59 6.25 -10.74
N LEU A 57 -7.85 5.97 -12.03
CA LEU A 57 -7.39 4.73 -12.68
C LEU A 57 -5.90 4.41 -12.52
N PRO A 58 -4.97 5.40 -12.54
CA PRO A 58 -3.55 5.12 -12.34
C PRO A 58 -3.26 4.40 -11.02
N ARG A 59 -4.02 4.67 -9.96
CA ARG A 59 -3.84 4.01 -8.66
C ARG A 59 -4.41 2.60 -8.61
N ILE A 60 -5.53 2.37 -9.27
CA ILE A 60 -6.09 1.02 -9.44
C ILE A 60 -5.08 0.16 -10.20
N GLN A 61 -4.50 0.69 -11.28
CA GLN A 61 -3.47 0.00 -12.06
C GLN A 61 -2.19 -0.22 -11.24
N GLU A 62 -1.73 0.75 -10.45
CA GLU A 62 -0.58 0.59 -9.54
C GLU A 62 -0.79 -0.55 -8.53
N ILE A 63 -1.98 -0.64 -7.92
CA ILE A 63 -2.32 -1.69 -6.94
C ILE A 63 -2.47 -3.06 -7.63
N PHE A 64 -3.17 -3.13 -8.76
CA PHE A 64 -3.42 -4.39 -9.48
C PHE A 64 -2.17 -4.95 -10.17
N GLU A 65 -1.30 -4.10 -10.71
CA GLU A 65 -0.04 -4.53 -11.35
C GLU A 65 1.13 -4.65 -10.35
N ALA A 66 0.91 -4.33 -9.06
CA ALA A 66 1.95 -4.26 -8.03
C ALA A 66 3.17 -3.42 -8.48
N ARG A 67 2.92 -2.31 -9.18
CA ARG A 67 3.96 -1.36 -9.60
C ARG A 67 4.42 -0.54 -8.40
N ASN A 68 5.69 -0.13 -8.42
CA ASN A 68 6.28 0.71 -7.38
C ASN A 68 5.60 2.10 -7.38
N PRO A 69 4.89 2.48 -6.30
CA PRO A 69 4.19 3.75 -6.24
C PRO A 69 5.18 4.92 -6.16
N LYS A 70 4.85 6.04 -6.79
CA LYS A 70 5.59 7.30 -6.59
C LYS A 70 5.35 7.78 -5.15
N GLY A 71 6.42 8.05 -4.39
CA GLY A 71 6.33 8.40 -2.97
C GLY A 71 6.06 7.19 -2.08
N GLN A 72 6.96 6.20 -2.14
CA GLN A 72 6.86 4.97 -1.36
C GLN A 72 7.08 5.26 0.14
N ALA A 73 6.15 4.78 0.97
CA ALA A 73 6.33 4.75 2.40
C ALA A 73 7.36 3.69 2.78
N ILE A 74 8.31 4.07 3.62
CA ILE A 74 9.31 3.16 4.17
C ILE A 74 8.72 2.45 5.38
N ILE A 75 8.96 1.15 5.47
CA ILE A 75 8.45 0.28 6.54
C ILE A 75 9.64 -0.35 7.25
N THR A 76 9.58 -0.44 8.58
CA THR A 76 10.60 -1.15 9.35
C THR A 76 10.41 -2.67 9.28
N GLU A 77 11.52 -3.38 9.16
CA GLU A 77 11.56 -4.84 9.19
C GLU A 77 11.90 -5.39 10.58
N ILE A 78 12.36 -4.52 11.48
CA ILE A 78 12.74 -4.85 12.85
C ILE A 78 11.88 -4.05 13.84
N GLU A 79 11.66 -4.65 15.00
CA GLU A 79 11.18 -3.92 16.17
C GLU A 79 12.36 -3.27 16.90
N GLY A 80 12.14 -2.09 17.45
CA GLY A 80 13.21 -1.36 18.14
C GLY A 80 12.85 0.07 18.42
N VAL A 81 13.87 0.86 18.77
CA VAL A 81 13.74 2.29 19.03
C VAL A 81 14.44 3.07 17.92
N VAL A 82 13.83 4.17 17.48
CA VAL A 82 14.46 5.10 16.54
C VAL A 82 15.63 5.79 17.24
N ASP A 83 16.85 5.48 16.80
CA ASP A 83 18.10 5.95 17.42
C ASP A 83 18.53 7.30 16.83
N ASP A 84 18.43 7.45 15.50
CA ASP A 84 18.85 8.68 14.83
C ASP A 84 18.12 8.90 13.49
N ILE A 85 17.98 10.17 13.09
CA ILE A 85 17.41 10.60 11.82
C ILE A 85 18.34 11.64 11.21
N LYS A 86 19.11 11.25 10.19
CA LYS A 86 20.09 12.13 9.52
C LYS A 86 19.64 12.52 8.13
N LEU A 87 20.08 13.68 7.65
CA LEU A 87 20.00 14.03 6.24
C LEU A 87 21.24 13.46 5.53
N ALA A 88 21.05 12.44 4.69
CA ALA A 88 22.08 11.88 3.85
C ALA A 88 22.38 12.78 2.64
N LYS A 89 23.51 12.53 1.98
CA LYS A 89 23.82 13.15 0.68
C LYS A 89 22.75 12.68 -0.32
N ASP A 90 22.35 13.59 -1.23
CA ASP A 90 21.23 13.42 -2.20
C ASP A 90 19.81 13.72 -1.71
N ARG A 91 19.64 14.58 -0.70
CA ARG A 91 18.32 14.99 -0.15
C ARG A 91 17.50 13.77 0.32
N GLN A 92 18.16 12.77 0.89
CA GLN A 92 17.51 11.62 1.52
C GLN A 92 17.61 11.74 3.04
N GLN A 93 16.64 11.19 3.75
CA GLN A 93 16.64 11.06 5.20
C GLN A 93 17.02 9.61 5.53
N GLU A 94 18.06 9.41 6.33
CA GLU A 94 18.45 8.12 6.88
C GLU A 94 17.87 7.97 8.28
N ILE A 95 17.03 6.95 8.49
CA ILE A 95 16.39 6.62 9.75
C ILE A 95 17.07 5.36 10.30
N VAL A 96 17.68 5.45 11.47
CA VAL A 96 18.36 4.33 12.12
C VAL A 96 17.47 3.77 13.22
N ILE A 97 17.14 2.48 13.12
CA ILE A 97 16.35 1.76 14.13
C ILE A 97 17.27 0.77 14.83
N LYS A 98 17.31 0.86 16.15
CA LYS A 98 18.09 -0.01 17.02
C LYS A 98 17.18 -1.01 17.70
N GLY A 99 17.26 -2.26 17.25
CA GLY A 99 16.58 -3.39 17.87
C GLY A 99 17.45 -4.07 18.94
N ALA A 100 16.92 -5.13 19.54
CA ALA A 100 17.60 -5.88 20.60
C ALA A 100 18.85 -6.63 20.11
N ASN A 101 18.83 -7.15 18.87
CA ASN A 101 19.91 -7.97 18.30
C ASN A 101 20.58 -7.36 17.07
N GLU A 102 19.92 -6.41 16.38
CA GLU A 102 20.45 -5.79 15.16
C GLU A 102 20.04 -4.31 15.08
N THR A 103 20.88 -3.51 14.43
CA THR A 103 20.58 -2.13 14.07
C THR A 103 20.46 -2.05 12.56
N ARG A 104 19.40 -1.42 12.05
CA ARG A 104 19.19 -1.22 10.61
C ARG A 104 18.94 0.25 10.29
N SER A 105 19.50 0.68 9.16
CA SER A 105 19.22 2.00 8.60
C SER A 105 18.29 1.90 7.39
N TYR A 106 17.44 2.90 7.26
CA TYR A 106 16.42 3.01 6.22
C TYR A 106 16.55 4.37 5.53
N LEU A 107 16.64 4.37 4.20
CA LEU A 107 16.70 5.59 3.40
C LEU A 107 15.29 5.98 2.93
N ALA A 108 14.88 7.19 3.28
CA ALA A 108 13.65 7.85 2.86
C ALA A 108 13.97 9.03 1.94
N SER A 109 13.05 9.40 1.05
CA SER A 109 13.17 10.66 0.31
C SER A 109 13.06 11.83 1.29
N GLY A 110 13.94 12.83 1.21
CA GLY A 110 13.95 13.97 2.13
C GLY A 110 12.80 14.95 1.93
N THR A 111 11.97 14.76 0.91
CA THR A 111 10.67 15.43 0.76
C THR A 111 9.54 14.71 1.52
N SER A 112 9.77 13.48 1.99
CA SER A 112 8.76 12.69 2.70
C SER A 112 8.60 13.23 4.11
N ARG A 113 7.36 13.31 4.59
CA ARG A 113 7.11 13.60 6.00
C ARG A 113 7.35 12.34 6.83
N LEU A 114 8.12 12.46 7.90
CA LEU A 114 8.35 11.38 8.85
C LEU A 114 7.12 11.22 9.74
N LYS A 115 6.76 9.98 10.02
CA LYS A 115 5.69 9.63 10.98
C LYS A 115 6.24 9.23 12.35
N VAL A 116 7.56 9.15 12.47
CA VAL A 116 8.26 8.69 13.67
C VAL A 116 9.23 9.74 14.17
N GLU A 117 9.42 9.77 15.49
CA GLU A 117 10.34 10.67 16.18
C GLU A 117 11.51 9.89 16.81
N ILE A 118 12.63 10.57 17.06
CA ILE A 118 13.79 9.97 17.75
C ILE A 118 13.37 9.55 19.16
N GLY A 119 13.66 8.30 19.54
CA GLY A 119 13.24 7.70 20.82
C GLY A 119 11.89 6.99 20.78
N GLN A 120 11.15 7.05 19.66
CA GLN A 120 9.91 6.30 19.50
C GLN A 120 10.19 4.80 19.34
N SER A 121 9.42 3.97 20.04
CA SER A 121 9.41 2.52 19.85
C SER A 121 8.55 2.18 18.63
N VAL A 122 9.09 1.39 17.71
CA VAL A 122 8.42 0.98 16.47
C VAL A 122 8.35 -0.54 16.39
N GLU A 123 7.23 -1.05 15.89
CA GLU A 123 7.03 -2.48 15.65
C GLU A 123 7.42 -2.88 14.24
N ARG A 124 7.74 -4.17 14.06
CA ARG A 124 7.92 -4.75 12.72
C ARG A 124 6.68 -4.55 11.86
N GLY A 125 6.86 -3.98 10.67
CA GLY A 125 5.80 -3.65 9.73
C GLY A 125 5.24 -2.23 9.88
N GLU A 126 5.75 -1.43 10.82
CA GLU A 126 5.33 -0.05 11.02
C GLU A 126 5.89 0.90 9.97
N VAL A 127 5.07 1.88 9.60
CA VAL A 127 5.38 2.86 8.54
C VAL A 127 6.15 4.05 9.13
N LEU A 128 7.36 4.28 8.62
CA LEU A 128 8.27 5.33 9.10
C LEU A 128 8.01 6.70 8.43
N THR A 129 7.49 6.69 7.20
CA THR A 129 7.27 7.91 6.40
C THR A 129 5.87 7.92 5.79
N GLU A 130 5.31 9.11 5.56
CA GLU A 130 4.13 9.26 4.71
C GLU A 130 4.41 8.77 3.28
N GLY A 131 3.40 8.15 2.68
CA GLY A 131 3.49 7.63 1.33
C GLY A 131 2.63 6.39 1.11
N SER A 132 2.74 5.84 -0.09
CA SER A 132 2.08 4.59 -0.45
C SER A 132 2.91 3.40 -0.03
N ILE A 133 2.29 2.46 0.66
CA ILE A 133 2.94 1.20 1.04
C ILE A 133 3.11 0.33 -0.22
N GLU A 134 4.33 -0.14 -0.46
CA GLU A 134 4.59 -1.12 -1.51
C GLU A 134 4.04 -2.52 -1.10
N PRO A 135 3.11 -3.11 -1.87
CA PRO A 135 2.47 -4.38 -1.50
C PRO A 135 3.46 -5.52 -1.28
N LYS A 136 4.56 -5.57 -2.05
CA LYS A 136 5.61 -6.60 -1.92
C LYS A 136 6.33 -6.54 -0.58
N LYS A 137 6.67 -5.35 -0.10
CA LYS A 137 7.34 -5.17 1.20
C LYS A 137 6.38 -5.41 2.36
N LEU A 138 5.12 -5.02 2.22
CA LEU A 138 4.09 -5.35 3.21
C LEU A 138 3.95 -6.86 3.38
N LEU A 139 3.88 -7.62 2.29
CA LEU A 139 3.82 -9.10 2.34
C LEU A 139 5.04 -9.72 3.04
N ILE A 140 6.24 -9.19 2.81
CA ILE A 140 7.46 -9.66 3.49
C ILE A 140 7.40 -9.34 4.99
N SER A 141 6.93 -8.17 5.38
CA SER A 141 6.82 -7.78 6.79
C SER A 141 5.80 -8.62 7.58
N ILE A 142 4.66 -8.97 6.96
CA ILE A 142 3.58 -9.73 7.60
C ILE A 142 3.90 -11.23 7.70
N ARG A 143 4.62 -11.81 6.72
CA ARG A 143 4.88 -13.26 6.66
C ARG A 143 5.67 -13.80 7.86
N PHE A 144 6.40 -12.96 8.57
CA PHE A 144 7.17 -13.36 9.76
C PHE A 144 6.46 -13.06 11.09
N LYS A 145 5.30 -12.40 11.09
CA LYS A 145 4.49 -12.17 12.31
C LYS A 145 3.58 -13.38 12.63
N CYS A 146 3.59 -14.41 11.78
CA CYS A 146 2.71 -15.59 11.84
C CYS A 146 3.46 -16.89 12.16
N ASN A 147 4.57 -16.80 12.90
CA ASN A 147 5.30 -17.95 13.44
C ASN A 147 5.38 -17.83 14.95
#